data_AF-A0A1F2R471-F1
#
_entry.id   AF-A0A1F2R471-F1
#
_cell.length_a   1.000
_cell.length_b   1.000
_cell.length_c   1.000
_cell.angle_alpha   90.00
_cell.angle_beta   90.00
_cell.angle_gamma   90.00
#
_symmetry.space_group_name_H-M   'P 1'
#
loop_
_entity.id
_entity.type
_entity.pdbx_description
1 polymer ?
#
loop_
_entity_poly.entity_id
_entity_poly.type
_entity_poly.pdbx_seq_one_letter_code
_entity_poly.pdbx_strand_id
1 'polypeptide(L)'
;MVVAWIAVMAVLIHRSYIQAAPVSLATDLARYGSGAEWRGVYYRGEKIGFTVSQTVPRDDGFELQEDGRLQMSLLGATTAATIHTTARVDATFALRAFEFSLDPGTGAVAVTGQVNGRRLSLSVTTPSGTRTEERDLPEPPMLSQNLSRRLASGGLVSGARYDWTVFDPATLRNAPVVVRVGRREFVPGTATPIPAARVEMEFAGLRTTSWVTDTGQVLREESPMGLITVRESAESAQAMAVSRRVQVDLLQAAAIVPVANRRIDEPRDVRRLRLDLTGVDLSPFELDGVGQTLSGTIVEIRDPQSLQAERADPDARNYLAAEPFIESDAPEILAEAEMAVRGATTVRDRAEKLTRYVNALLDKKPTVSLPSAREVLRTRVGDCNEHTVLFVAMARAIGLPSRIAVGLVYIHGAFYYHAWPEVYLDEGSSRGLWLPVDPTLNQFPADGTHLRFTRGGLEKQALILPLIGTLKIRLVDLELAPNATPILVGREPVDLGPLAIPIPGRAASCCVCGADAAGAADRPFGLTPVRGR
;
A
#
# COMPACT_ATOMS: atom_id res chain seq x y z
N MET A 1 28.46 -33.81 -3.99
CA MET A 1 27.27 -33.36 -4.76
C MET A 1 26.47 -32.26 -4.07
N VAL A 2 26.11 -32.39 -2.79
CA VAL A 2 25.29 -31.39 -2.07
C VAL A 2 25.96 -30.02 -1.94
N VAL A 3 27.27 -29.95 -1.67
CA VAL A 3 28.01 -28.67 -1.56
C VAL A 3 28.12 -27.95 -2.92
N ALA A 4 28.27 -28.69 -4.01
CA ALA A 4 28.27 -28.12 -5.37
C ALA A 4 26.88 -27.63 -5.78
N TRP A 5 25.82 -28.32 -5.36
CA TRP A 5 24.43 -27.89 -5.58
C TRP A 5 24.08 -26.65 -4.75
N ILE A 6 24.50 -26.58 -3.49
CA ILE A 6 24.33 -25.38 -2.63
C ILE A 6 25.13 -24.20 -3.19
N ALA A 7 26.35 -24.41 -3.68
CA ALA A 7 27.15 -23.35 -4.31
C ALA A 7 26.52 -22.86 -5.63
N VAL A 8 25.97 -23.76 -6.45
CA VAL A 8 25.27 -23.40 -7.70
C VAL A 8 23.95 -22.69 -7.40
N MET A 9 23.18 -23.14 -6.41
CA MET A 9 21.96 -22.46 -5.96
C MET A 9 22.27 -21.12 -5.29
N ALA A 10 23.33 -21.00 -4.50
CA ALA A 10 23.76 -19.73 -3.93
C ALA A 10 24.24 -18.76 -5.01
N VAL A 11 24.96 -19.23 -6.04
CA VAL A 11 25.36 -18.42 -7.20
C VAL A 11 24.18 -18.08 -8.11
N LEU A 12 23.20 -18.96 -8.28
CA LEU A 12 21.98 -18.70 -9.04
C LEU A 12 21.04 -17.75 -8.31
N ILE A 13 20.87 -17.90 -7.00
CA ILE A 13 20.11 -16.98 -6.13
C ILE A 13 20.84 -15.62 -6.05
N HIS A 14 22.17 -15.62 -5.95
CA HIS A 14 22.95 -14.39 -5.95
C HIS A 14 22.93 -13.69 -7.32
N ARG A 15 22.97 -14.43 -8.43
CA ARG A 15 22.82 -13.83 -9.79
C ARG A 15 21.39 -13.42 -10.10
N SER A 16 20.37 -14.17 -9.69
CA SER A 16 18.97 -13.80 -9.96
C SER A 16 18.49 -12.63 -9.12
N TYR A 17 18.93 -12.50 -7.86
CA TYR A 17 18.60 -11.35 -7.02
C TYR A 17 19.47 -10.11 -7.26
N ILE A 18 20.73 -10.26 -7.70
CA ILE A 18 21.62 -9.10 -7.89
C ILE A 18 21.68 -8.62 -9.35
N GLN A 19 21.36 -9.42 -10.37
CA GLN A 19 21.52 -8.97 -11.77
C GLN A 19 20.25 -8.42 -12.44
N ALA A 20 19.04 -8.65 -11.92
CA ALA A 20 17.82 -8.21 -12.60
C ALA A 20 17.36 -6.77 -12.26
N ALA A 21 17.82 -6.17 -11.16
CA ALA A 21 17.33 -4.86 -10.69
C ALA A 21 18.32 -3.66 -10.74
N PRO A 22 19.67 -3.80 -10.67
CA PRO A 22 20.54 -2.61 -10.66
C PRO A 22 20.90 -2.10 -12.06
N VAL A 23 20.76 -2.91 -13.13
CA VAL A 23 21.17 -2.51 -14.49
C VAL A 23 20.10 -1.67 -15.20
N SER A 24 18.81 -1.96 -15.00
CA SER A 24 17.71 -1.15 -15.56
C SER A 24 17.69 0.24 -14.94
N LEU A 25 17.62 0.33 -13.61
CA LEU A 25 17.52 1.62 -12.93
C LEU A 25 18.73 2.53 -13.21
N ALA A 26 19.96 2.02 -13.21
CA ALA A 26 21.12 2.85 -13.54
C ALA A 26 21.07 3.39 -14.99
N THR A 27 20.56 2.58 -15.92
CA THR A 27 20.35 2.97 -17.33
C THR A 27 19.20 3.98 -17.44
N ASP A 28 18.10 3.76 -16.71
CA ASP A 28 16.93 4.64 -16.67
C ASP A 28 17.28 6.00 -16.05
N LEU A 29 18.10 6.01 -15.00
CA LEU A 29 18.56 7.24 -14.35
C LEU A 29 19.56 8.03 -15.22
N ALA A 30 20.28 7.38 -16.14
CA ALA A 30 21.25 8.03 -17.01
C ALA A 30 20.60 8.99 -18.04
N ARG A 31 19.28 8.88 -18.27
CA ARG A 31 18.52 9.77 -19.17
C ARG A 31 18.25 11.15 -18.60
N TYR A 32 18.47 11.35 -17.30
CA TYR A 32 18.18 12.61 -16.63
C TYR A 32 19.32 13.61 -16.79
N GLY A 33 18.98 14.77 -17.36
CA GLY A 33 19.92 15.88 -17.53
C GLY A 33 20.09 16.71 -16.25
N SER A 34 20.89 17.78 -16.35
CA SER A 34 21.14 18.72 -15.26
C SER A 34 19.89 19.47 -14.76
N GLY A 35 18.82 19.49 -15.56
CA GLY A 35 17.53 20.08 -15.19
C GLY A 35 16.58 19.14 -14.43
N ALA A 36 17.00 17.90 -14.15
CA ALA A 36 16.17 16.93 -13.45
C ALA A 36 15.92 17.31 -11.99
N GLU A 37 14.70 17.01 -11.53
CA GLU A 37 14.23 17.32 -10.18
C GLU A 37 14.31 16.07 -9.31
N TRP A 38 15.29 16.06 -8.41
CA TRP A 38 15.49 14.97 -7.45
C TRP A 38 14.76 15.27 -6.14
N ARG A 39 14.05 14.26 -5.63
CA ARG A 39 13.36 14.33 -4.35
C ARG A 39 13.68 13.09 -3.51
N GLY A 40 14.03 13.30 -2.24
CA GLY A 40 14.06 12.23 -1.25
C GLY A 40 12.64 11.92 -0.76
N VAL A 41 12.34 10.64 -0.57
CA VAL A 41 11.06 10.16 -0.04
C VAL A 41 11.27 9.63 1.38
N TYR A 42 10.47 10.12 2.32
CA TYR A 42 10.59 9.86 3.73
C TYR A 42 9.27 9.36 4.32
N TYR A 43 9.32 8.41 5.23
CA TYR A 43 8.17 7.98 6.03
C TYR A 43 8.49 8.15 7.51
N ARG A 44 7.70 8.99 8.20
CA ARG A 44 7.86 9.32 9.62
C ARG A 44 9.31 9.69 10.03
N GLY A 45 10.00 10.39 9.14
CA GLY A 45 11.38 10.87 9.34
C GLY A 45 12.47 9.96 8.78
N GLU A 46 12.16 8.71 8.45
CA GLU A 46 13.13 7.77 7.87
C GLU A 46 13.10 7.83 6.35
N LYS A 47 14.28 7.81 5.71
CA LYS A 47 14.36 7.85 4.25
C LYS A 47 14.05 6.47 3.68
N ILE A 48 12.95 6.38 2.94
CA ILE A 48 12.50 5.14 2.31
C ILE A 48 12.81 5.10 0.81
N GLY A 49 13.31 6.18 0.22
CA GLY A 49 13.63 6.16 -1.21
C GLY A 49 13.86 7.53 -1.83
N PHE A 50 13.72 7.58 -3.14
CA PHE A 50 13.76 8.81 -3.92
C PHE A 50 12.90 8.72 -5.18
N THR A 51 12.61 9.89 -5.74
CA THR A 51 12.06 10.05 -7.09
C THR A 51 12.89 11.07 -7.84
N VAL A 52 13.05 10.89 -9.14
CA VAL A 52 13.60 11.87 -10.06
C VAL A 52 12.57 12.13 -11.15
N SER A 53 12.40 13.38 -11.55
CA SER A 53 11.52 13.72 -12.66
C SER A 53 12.12 14.77 -13.59
N GLN A 54 11.66 14.78 -14.84
CA GLN A 54 11.99 15.82 -15.81
C GLN A 54 10.83 16.08 -16.77
N THR A 55 10.83 17.26 -17.37
CA THR A 55 9.87 17.67 -18.39
C THR A 55 10.63 17.94 -19.67
N VAL A 56 10.36 17.15 -20.71
CA VAL A 56 11.03 17.20 -22.00
C VAL A 56 10.09 17.86 -23.02
N PRO A 57 10.46 19.01 -23.62
CA PRO A 57 9.67 19.61 -24.70
C PRO A 57 9.54 18.67 -25.91
N ARG A 58 8.37 18.71 -26.56
CA ARG A 58 8.05 17.99 -27.80
C ARG A 58 7.36 18.96 -28.76
N ASP A 59 7.31 18.61 -30.05
CA ASP A 59 6.68 19.47 -31.07
C ASP A 59 5.19 19.74 -30.78
N ASP A 60 4.50 18.80 -30.12
CA ASP A 60 3.07 18.85 -29.82
C ASP A 60 2.73 19.05 -28.32
N GLY A 61 3.73 19.41 -27.50
CA GLY A 61 3.57 19.65 -26.06
C GLY A 61 4.78 19.22 -25.25
N PHE A 62 4.57 18.35 -24.27
CA PHE A 62 5.62 17.89 -23.36
C PHE A 62 5.51 16.39 -23.08
N GLU A 63 6.66 15.80 -22.76
CA GLU A 63 6.75 14.48 -22.14
C GLU A 63 7.25 14.65 -20.71
N LEU A 64 6.44 14.23 -19.74
CA LEU A 64 6.82 14.18 -18.34
C LEU A 64 7.37 12.80 -18.06
N GLN A 65 8.53 12.74 -17.40
CA GLN A 65 9.20 11.49 -17.03
C GLN A 65 9.43 11.51 -15.53
N GLU A 66 9.16 10.39 -14.88
CA GLU A 66 9.43 10.18 -13.45
C GLU A 66 9.91 8.75 -13.22
N ASP A 67 11.01 8.61 -12.48
CA ASP A 67 11.48 7.33 -11.96
C ASP A 67 11.59 7.41 -10.45
N GLY A 68 11.35 6.29 -9.79
CA GLY A 68 11.44 6.19 -8.34
C GLY A 68 12.02 4.86 -7.90
N ARG A 69 12.67 4.89 -6.74
CA ARG A 69 13.01 3.69 -6.00
C ARG A 69 12.56 3.87 -4.57
N LEU A 70 11.72 2.95 -4.11
CA LEU A 70 11.24 2.88 -2.74
C LEU A 70 11.72 1.59 -2.09
N GLN A 71 11.97 1.64 -0.80
CA GLN A 71 12.35 0.51 0.04
C GLN A 71 11.52 0.57 1.30
N MET A 72 10.69 -0.44 1.51
CA MET A 72 9.69 -0.48 2.57
C MET A 72 9.88 -1.75 3.40
N SER A 73 9.72 -1.62 4.72
CA SER A 73 9.68 -2.75 5.64
C SER A 73 8.23 -3.07 6.02
N LEU A 74 7.83 -4.31 5.78
CA LEU A 74 6.50 -4.86 6.08
C LEU A 74 6.72 -6.24 6.69
N LEU A 75 6.01 -6.61 7.76
CA LEU A 75 6.13 -7.89 8.47
C LEU A 75 7.59 -8.34 8.73
N GLY A 76 8.47 -7.39 9.05
CA GLY A 76 9.91 -7.65 9.27
C GLY A 76 10.75 -7.97 8.02
N ALA A 77 10.15 -8.03 6.82
CA ALA A 77 10.86 -8.16 5.55
C ALA A 77 10.99 -6.79 4.86
N THR A 78 12.07 -6.57 4.12
CA THR A 78 12.31 -5.31 3.41
C THR A 78 12.34 -5.56 1.91
N THR A 79 11.43 -4.92 1.18
CA THR A 79 11.29 -5.05 -0.27
C THR A 79 11.56 -3.71 -0.94
N ALA A 80 12.33 -3.73 -2.02
CA ALA A 80 12.54 -2.55 -2.85
C ALA A 80 11.61 -2.64 -4.07
N ALA A 81 11.01 -1.50 -4.43
CA ALA A 81 10.21 -1.36 -5.63
C ALA A 81 10.78 -0.23 -6.49
N THR A 82 10.83 -0.45 -7.80
CA THR A 82 11.13 0.57 -8.79
C THR A 82 9.86 0.99 -9.50
N ILE A 83 9.69 2.31 -9.65
CA ILE A 83 8.53 2.92 -10.30
C ILE A 83 9.04 3.67 -11.53
N HIS A 84 8.36 3.51 -12.64
CA HIS A 84 8.55 4.30 -13.85
C HIS A 84 7.24 4.95 -14.24
N THR A 85 7.27 6.20 -14.67
CA THR A 85 6.11 6.86 -15.25
C THR A 85 6.55 7.77 -16.38
N THR A 86 5.87 7.68 -17.52
CA THR A 86 5.93 8.68 -18.58
C THR A 86 4.53 9.14 -18.93
N ALA A 87 4.39 10.44 -19.21
CA ALA A 87 3.12 11.04 -19.60
C ALA A 87 3.34 11.99 -20.76
N ARG A 88 2.61 11.79 -21.86
CA ARG A 88 2.56 12.73 -22.97
C ARG A 88 1.39 13.68 -22.77
N VAL A 89 1.68 14.96 -22.83
CA VAL A 89 0.72 16.04 -22.64
C VAL A 89 0.82 17.08 -23.73
N ASP A 90 -0.26 17.83 -23.96
CA ASP A 90 -0.22 18.99 -24.85
C ASP A 90 0.45 20.21 -24.19
N ALA A 91 0.51 21.33 -24.93
CA ALA A 91 1.08 22.59 -24.43
C ALA A 91 0.37 23.18 -23.19
N THR A 92 -0.86 22.73 -22.88
CA THR A 92 -1.63 23.12 -21.69
C THR A 92 -1.52 22.10 -20.55
N PHE A 93 -0.67 21.08 -20.70
CA PHE A 93 -0.51 19.93 -19.81
C PHE A 93 -1.75 19.01 -19.73
N ALA A 94 -2.62 19.01 -20.76
CA ALA A 94 -3.69 18.04 -20.86
C ALA A 94 -3.16 16.67 -21.32
N LEU A 95 -3.59 15.59 -20.66
CA LEU A 95 -3.09 14.23 -20.86
C LEU A 95 -3.53 13.65 -22.21
N ARG A 96 -2.58 13.10 -22.96
CA ARG A 96 -2.81 12.37 -24.23
C ARG A 96 -2.53 10.88 -24.10
N ALA A 97 -1.44 10.54 -23.42
CA ALA A 97 -1.04 9.16 -23.21
C ALA A 97 -0.18 9.03 -21.96
N PHE A 98 -0.10 7.84 -21.41
CA PHE A 98 0.85 7.54 -20.35
C PHE A 98 1.31 6.09 -20.39
N GLU A 99 2.44 5.85 -19.73
CA GLU A 99 2.97 4.55 -19.37
C GLU A 99 3.41 4.61 -17.92
N PHE A 100 3.02 3.62 -17.15
CA PHE A 100 3.39 3.43 -15.76
C PHE A 100 3.94 2.02 -15.62
N SER A 101 5.00 1.83 -14.84
CA SER A 101 5.40 0.50 -14.42
C SER A 101 5.81 0.48 -12.95
N LEU A 102 5.52 -0.64 -12.28
CA LEU A 102 5.91 -0.95 -10.92
C LEU A 102 6.56 -2.32 -10.92
N ASP A 103 7.82 -2.40 -10.48
CA ASP A 103 8.54 -3.66 -10.34
C ASP A 103 9.00 -3.86 -8.89
N PRO A 104 8.42 -4.81 -8.15
CA PRO A 104 8.87 -5.20 -6.81
C PRO A 104 10.13 -6.10 -6.81
N GLY A 105 10.76 -6.31 -7.96
CA GLY A 105 11.92 -7.20 -8.14
C GLY A 105 11.55 -8.62 -8.58
N THR A 106 10.25 -8.93 -8.75
CA THR A 106 9.76 -10.23 -9.24
C THR A 106 9.26 -10.18 -10.68
N GLY A 107 9.23 -8.98 -11.28
CA GLY A 107 8.73 -8.71 -12.62
C GLY A 107 7.82 -7.48 -12.64
N ALA A 108 8.04 -6.60 -13.61
CA ALA A 108 7.28 -5.35 -13.73
C ALA A 108 5.82 -5.60 -14.13
N VAL A 109 4.91 -4.91 -13.45
CA VAL A 109 3.55 -4.66 -13.94
C VAL A 109 3.55 -3.32 -14.65
N ALA A 110 3.12 -3.29 -15.91
CA ALA A 110 3.05 -2.08 -16.72
C ALA A 110 1.60 -1.74 -17.07
N VAL A 111 1.25 -0.47 -16.99
CA VAL A 111 -0.06 0.09 -17.35
C VAL A 111 0.19 1.18 -18.38
N THR A 112 -0.37 1.01 -19.57
CA THR A 112 -0.36 2.05 -20.62
C THR A 112 -1.78 2.56 -20.84
N GLY A 113 -1.89 3.84 -21.17
CA GLY A 113 -3.17 4.47 -21.48
C GLY A 113 -3.07 5.45 -22.63
N GLN A 114 -4.11 5.47 -23.47
CA GLN A 114 -4.34 6.48 -24.50
C GLN A 114 -5.65 7.21 -24.20
N VAL A 115 -5.61 8.54 -24.25
CA VAL A 115 -6.76 9.41 -23.99
C VAL A 115 -7.22 10.05 -25.28
N ASN A 116 -8.47 9.79 -25.67
CA ASN A 116 -9.14 10.46 -26.77
C ASN A 116 -10.41 11.15 -26.27
N GLY A 117 -10.28 12.44 -25.91
CA GLY A 117 -11.34 13.20 -25.25
C GLY A 117 -11.69 12.58 -23.90
N ARG A 118 -12.87 11.97 -23.80
CA ARG A 118 -13.36 11.29 -22.59
C ARG A 118 -13.13 9.77 -22.60
N ARG A 119 -12.64 9.21 -23.71
CA ARG A 119 -12.37 7.78 -23.81
C ARG A 119 -10.93 7.49 -23.40
N LEU A 120 -10.77 6.58 -22.45
CA LEU A 120 -9.49 6.08 -21.98
C LEU A 120 -9.36 4.61 -22.38
N SER A 121 -8.43 4.31 -23.28
CA SER A 121 -8.07 2.93 -23.64
C SER A 121 -6.84 2.52 -22.83
N LEU A 122 -6.96 1.46 -22.04
CA LEU A 122 -5.95 0.95 -21.12
C LEU A 122 -5.41 -0.40 -21.59
N SER A 123 -4.13 -0.64 -21.30
CA SER A 123 -3.51 -1.96 -21.42
C SER A 123 -2.67 -2.23 -20.18
N VAL A 124 -3.02 -3.28 -19.44
CA VAL A 124 -2.30 -3.76 -18.25
C VAL A 124 -1.52 -5.00 -18.65
N THR A 125 -0.19 -4.93 -18.56
CA THR A 125 0.74 -6.01 -18.87
C THR A 125 1.42 -6.48 -17.60
N THR A 126 1.33 -7.77 -17.34
CA THR A 126 2.09 -8.47 -16.30
C THR A 126 3.02 -9.49 -16.97
N PRO A 127 3.99 -10.10 -16.24
CA PRO A 127 4.80 -11.17 -16.79
C PRO A 127 3.99 -12.37 -17.31
N SER A 128 2.74 -12.52 -16.83
CA SER A 128 1.83 -13.58 -17.27
C SER A 128 1.06 -13.24 -18.55
N GLY A 129 0.92 -11.96 -18.92
CA GLY A 129 0.23 -11.55 -20.15
C GLY A 129 -0.35 -10.13 -20.10
N THR A 130 -1.07 -9.77 -21.16
CA THR A 130 -1.64 -8.43 -21.33
C THR A 130 -3.17 -8.48 -21.41
N ARG A 131 -3.83 -7.54 -20.73
CA ARG A 131 -5.29 -7.30 -20.82
C ARG A 131 -5.55 -5.85 -21.22
N THR A 132 -6.52 -5.64 -22.10
CA THR A 132 -6.97 -4.31 -22.51
C THR A 132 -8.39 -4.01 -22.02
N GLU A 133 -8.67 -2.73 -21.80
CA GLU A 133 -9.98 -2.22 -21.38
C GLU A 133 -10.23 -0.84 -21.99
N GLU A 134 -11.48 -0.52 -22.32
CA GLU A 134 -11.87 0.85 -22.67
C GLU A 134 -12.85 1.41 -21.64
N ARG A 135 -12.66 2.69 -21.28
CA ARG A 135 -13.51 3.40 -20.32
C ARG A 135 -13.99 4.72 -20.89
N ASP A 136 -15.29 4.95 -20.81
CA ASP A 136 -15.87 6.26 -21.06
C ASP A 136 -15.96 7.04 -19.74
N LEU A 137 -15.28 8.18 -19.68
CA LEU A 137 -15.14 8.98 -18.47
C LEU A 137 -16.09 10.18 -18.49
N PRO A 138 -16.47 10.72 -17.31
CA PRO A 138 -17.28 11.93 -17.23
C PRO A 138 -16.53 13.14 -17.82
N GLU A 139 -15.21 13.18 -17.66
CA GLU A 139 -14.32 14.21 -18.18
C GLU A 139 -12.94 13.64 -18.54
N PRO A 140 -12.12 14.35 -19.34
CA PRO A 140 -10.76 13.92 -19.64
C PRO A 140 -9.91 13.79 -18.36
N PRO A 141 -9.23 12.64 -18.13
CA PRO A 141 -8.51 12.40 -16.90
C PRO A 141 -7.18 13.15 -16.87
N MET A 142 -6.71 13.45 -15.66
CA MET A 142 -5.33 13.90 -15.40
C MET A 142 -4.52 12.82 -14.72
N LEU A 143 -3.19 12.90 -14.77
CA LEU A 143 -2.32 12.19 -13.83
C LEU A 143 -1.89 13.12 -12.69
N SER A 144 -1.55 12.55 -11.54
CA SER A 144 -1.01 13.30 -10.40
C SER A 144 0.28 14.04 -10.75
N GLN A 145 1.13 13.44 -11.59
CA GLN A 145 2.39 14.02 -12.07
C GLN A 145 2.20 15.30 -12.90
N ASN A 146 1.01 15.51 -13.47
CA ASN A 146 0.76 16.64 -14.37
C ASN A 146 0.10 17.82 -13.64
N LEU A 147 -0.42 17.59 -12.42
CA LEU A 147 -1.22 18.58 -11.67
C LEU A 147 -0.44 19.84 -11.34
N SER A 148 0.78 19.71 -10.78
CA SER A 148 1.58 20.86 -10.34
C SER A 148 1.93 21.78 -11.51
N ARG A 149 2.27 21.21 -12.67
CA ARG A 149 2.58 21.94 -13.90
C ARG A 149 1.34 22.61 -14.49
N ARG A 150 0.18 21.93 -14.48
CA ARG A 150 -1.09 22.53 -14.92
C ARG A 150 -1.53 23.69 -14.03
N LEU A 151 -1.32 23.58 -12.72
CA LEU A 151 -1.60 24.67 -11.78
C LEU A 151 -0.67 25.87 -12.02
N ALA A 152 0.61 25.59 -12.26
CA ALA A 152 1.62 26.60 -12.57
C ALA A 152 1.37 27.31 -13.90
N SER A 153 0.94 26.60 -14.95
CA SER A 153 0.56 27.22 -16.23
C SER A 153 -0.68 28.13 -16.09
N GLY A 154 -1.55 27.85 -15.12
CA GLY A 154 -2.65 28.72 -14.70
C GLY A 154 -2.26 29.85 -13.74
N GLY A 155 -0.98 30.01 -13.40
CA GLY A 155 -0.44 31.11 -12.59
C GLY A 155 -0.51 30.92 -11.07
N LEU A 156 -0.97 29.78 -10.57
CA LEU A 156 -1.12 29.50 -9.12
C LEU A 156 -1.86 30.65 -8.40
N VAL A 157 -3.08 30.95 -8.86
CA VAL A 157 -3.90 32.03 -8.32
C VAL A 157 -4.28 31.72 -6.87
N SER A 158 -3.82 32.55 -5.93
CA SER A 158 -4.11 32.38 -4.50
C SER A 158 -5.61 32.47 -4.23
N GLY A 159 -6.13 31.53 -3.44
CA GLY A 159 -7.55 31.37 -3.13
C GLY A 159 -8.33 30.55 -4.15
N ALA A 160 -7.72 30.16 -5.28
CA ALA A 160 -8.39 29.34 -6.28
C ALA A 160 -8.69 27.94 -5.75
N ARG A 161 -9.85 27.41 -6.17
CA ARG A 161 -10.25 26.02 -5.98
C ARG A 161 -10.49 25.38 -7.34
N TYR A 162 -9.97 24.18 -7.52
CA TYR A 162 -10.20 23.36 -8.70
C TYR A 162 -10.78 22.02 -8.27
N ASP A 163 -11.77 21.55 -9.02
CA ASP A 163 -12.35 20.22 -8.87
C ASP A 163 -12.06 19.50 -10.19
N TRP A 164 -11.23 18.45 -10.14
CA TRP A 164 -10.74 17.72 -11.30
C TRP A 164 -10.84 16.22 -11.08
N THR A 165 -10.77 15.44 -12.15
CA THR A 165 -10.63 13.99 -12.08
C THR A 165 -9.19 13.57 -12.37
N VAL A 166 -8.63 12.77 -11.47
CA VAL A 166 -7.29 12.17 -11.61
C VAL A 166 -7.44 10.67 -11.82
N PHE A 167 -6.79 10.17 -12.87
CA PHE A 167 -6.51 8.76 -13.07
C PHE A 167 -5.23 8.39 -12.34
N ASP A 168 -5.28 7.41 -11.46
CA ASP A 168 -4.12 6.81 -10.82
C ASP A 168 -3.83 5.45 -11.47
N PRO A 169 -2.69 5.29 -12.18
CA PRO A 169 -2.33 4.04 -12.83
C PRO A 169 -1.95 2.93 -11.84
N ALA A 170 -1.57 3.26 -10.60
CA ALA A 170 -1.26 2.25 -9.58
C ALA A 170 -2.53 1.61 -9.03
N THR A 171 -3.64 2.34 -8.94
CA THR A 171 -4.93 1.80 -8.48
C THR A 171 -5.92 1.54 -9.62
N LEU A 172 -5.56 1.90 -10.86
CA LEU A 172 -6.41 1.92 -12.04
C LEU A 172 -7.73 2.69 -11.81
N ARG A 173 -7.75 3.74 -11.00
CA ARG A 173 -8.96 4.49 -10.66
C ARG A 173 -8.97 5.89 -11.24
N ASN A 174 -10.15 6.32 -11.64
CA ASN A 174 -10.49 7.74 -11.72
C ASN A 174 -11.13 8.16 -10.40
N ALA A 175 -10.56 9.17 -9.75
CA ALA A 175 -11.17 9.75 -8.56
C ALA A 175 -11.18 11.28 -8.64
N PRO A 176 -12.23 11.92 -8.10
CA PRO A 176 -12.25 13.36 -7.97
C PRO A 176 -11.12 13.81 -7.04
N VAL A 177 -10.52 14.94 -7.37
CA VAL A 177 -9.51 15.65 -6.61
C VAL A 177 -9.96 17.08 -6.44
N VAL A 178 -9.92 17.54 -5.20
CA VAL A 178 -10.13 18.95 -4.87
C VAL A 178 -8.77 19.57 -4.60
N VAL A 179 -8.40 20.56 -5.40
CA VAL A 179 -7.16 21.33 -5.24
C VAL A 179 -7.48 22.73 -4.75
N ARG A 180 -6.77 23.20 -3.73
CA ARG A 180 -6.85 24.57 -3.21
C ARG A 180 -5.49 25.21 -3.24
N VAL A 181 -5.38 26.35 -3.92
CA VAL A 181 -4.14 27.13 -4.00
C VAL A 181 -4.14 28.17 -2.90
N GLY A 182 -3.24 28.03 -1.95
CA GLY A 182 -3.03 28.97 -0.86
C GLY A 182 -2.06 30.08 -1.21
N ARG A 183 -1.67 30.84 -0.18
CA ARG A 183 -0.65 31.88 -0.29
C ARG A 183 0.73 31.30 -0.60
N ARG A 184 1.63 32.15 -1.08
CA ARG A 184 3.04 31.82 -1.23
C ARG A 184 3.74 31.85 0.14
N GLU A 185 4.59 30.86 0.36
CA GLU A 185 5.35 30.66 1.59
C GLU A 185 6.80 30.33 1.23
N PHE A 186 7.73 30.63 2.14
CA PHE A 186 9.11 30.21 2.02
C PHE A 186 9.25 28.80 2.59
N VAL A 187 9.72 27.86 1.77
CA VAL A 187 9.88 26.47 2.19
C VAL A 187 11.18 26.31 3.00
N PRO A 188 11.14 25.82 4.25
CA PRO A 188 12.34 25.53 5.03
C PRO A 188 13.13 24.36 4.45
N GLY A 189 14.46 24.37 4.59
CA GLY A 189 15.32 23.21 4.28
C GLY A 189 16.00 23.22 2.90
N THR A 190 15.69 24.18 2.03
CA THR A 190 16.50 24.49 0.85
C THR A 190 17.64 25.44 1.23
N ALA A 191 18.83 25.30 0.61
CA ALA A 191 19.99 26.16 0.92
C ALA A 191 19.70 27.66 0.70
N THR A 192 18.76 27.97 -0.18
CA THR A 192 18.21 29.30 -0.43
C THR A 192 16.69 29.23 -0.22
N PRO A 193 16.06 30.17 0.51
CA PRO A 193 14.60 30.21 0.62
C PRO A 193 13.97 30.42 -0.77
N ILE A 194 13.16 29.46 -1.22
CA ILE A 194 12.44 29.56 -2.50
C ILE A 194 10.96 29.85 -2.20
N PRO A 195 10.37 30.92 -2.77
CA PRO A 195 8.95 31.16 -2.63
C PRO A 195 8.15 30.11 -3.42
N ALA A 196 7.15 29.52 -2.78
CA ALA A 196 6.29 28.52 -3.41
C ALA A 196 4.85 28.66 -2.92
N ALA A 197 3.88 28.44 -3.81
CA ALA A 197 2.47 28.39 -3.45
C ALA A 197 2.19 27.13 -2.63
N ARG A 198 1.53 27.30 -1.47
CA ARG A 198 1.05 26.17 -0.68
C ARG A 198 -0.22 25.62 -1.32
N VAL A 199 -0.14 24.44 -1.91
CA VAL A 199 -1.23 23.74 -2.59
C VAL A 199 -1.73 22.63 -1.67
N GLU A 200 -3.02 22.62 -1.37
CA GLU A 200 -3.67 21.52 -0.68
C GLU A 200 -4.44 20.68 -1.69
N MET A 201 -4.32 19.37 -1.59
CA MET A 201 -5.01 18.42 -2.46
C MET A 201 -5.74 17.41 -1.61
N GLU A 202 -7.00 17.14 -1.94
CA GLU A 202 -7.78 16.06 -1.35
C GLU A 202 -8.02 14.99 -2.42
N PHE A 203 -7.48 13.80 -2.20
CA PHE A 203 -7.57 12.65 -3.11
C PHE A 203 -7.84 11.38 -2.28
N ALA A 204 -8.87 10.63 -2.64
CA ALA A 204 -9.25 9.39 -1.95
C ALA A 204 -9.37 9.53 -0.41
N GLY A 205 -9.85 10.70 0.08
CA GLY A 205 -9.98 11.00 1.50
C GLY A 205 -8.67 11.38 2.21
N LEU A 206 -7.55 11.40 1.49
CA LEU A 206 -6.26 11.86 1.98
C LEU A 206 -6.04 13.31 1.59
N ARG A 207 -5.70 14.15 2.56
CA ARG A 207 -5.34 15.55 2.33
C ARG A 207 -3.83 15.72 2.32
N THR A 208 -3.24 15.96 1.15
CA THR A 208 -1.81 16.28 1.02
C THR A 208 -1.61 17.80 0.95
N THR A 209 -0.42 18.25 1.36
CA THR A 209 0.02 19.63 1.20
C THR A 209 1.33 19.64 0.44
N SER A 210 1.39 20.38 -0.66
CA SER A 210 2.57 20.50 -1.51
C SER A 210 2.97 21.97 -1.67
N TRP A 211 4.26 22.25 -1.78
CA TRP A 211 4.77 23.60 -2.03
C TRP A 211 5.30 23.68 -3.45
N VAL A 212 4.58 24.40 -4.31
CA VAL A 212 4.77 24.42 -5.76
C VAL A 212 5.31 25.78 -6.22
N THR A 213 6.40 25.78 -6.97
CA THR A 213 6.99 27.00 -7.57
C THR A 213 6.19 27.50 -8.77
N ASP A 214 6.45 28.72 -9.23
CA ASP A 214 5.77 29.32 -10.39
C ASP A 214 6.03 28.55 -11.70
N THR A 215 7.06 27.72 -11.77
CA THR A 215 7.31 26.83 -12.92
C THR A 215 6.67 25.45 -12.75
N GLY A 216 6.07 25.16 -11.59
CA GLY A 216 5.41 23.90 -11.27
C GLY A 216 6.30 22.84 -10.60
N GLN A 217 7.52 23.19 -10.18
CA GLN A 217 8.38 22.29 -9.40
C GLN A 217 7.80 22.12 -8.00
N VAL A 218 7.76 20.88 -7.50
CA VAL A 218 7.34 20.57 -6.13
C VAL A 218 8.58 20.55 -5.24
N LEU A 219 8.68 21.51 -4.32
CA LEU A 219 9.82 21.61 -3.40
C LEU A 219 9.68 20.67 -2.20
N ARG A 220 8.45 20.48 -1.75
CA ARG A 220 8.08 19.67 -0.60
C ARG A 220 6.65 19.19 -0.77
N GLU A 221 6.36 18.00 -0.28
CA GLU A 221 5.02 17.46 -0.16
C GLU A 221 4.89 16.66 1.13
N GLU A 222 3.73 16.76 1.78
CA GLU A 222 3.42 16.10 3.05
C GLU A 222 2.06 15.41 2.95
N SER A 223 1.98 14.19 3.50
CA SER A 223 0.73 13.44 3.66
C SER A 223 0.40 13.20 5.15
N PRO A 224 -0.89 13.01 5.49
CA PRO A 224 -1.31 12.75 6.87
C PRO A 224 -0.75 11.44 7.44
N MET A 225 -0.33 10.52 6.56
CA MET A 225 0.25 9.23 6.93
C MET A 225 1.73 9.32 7.33
N GLY A 226 2.31 10.52 7.30
CA GLY A 226 3.72 10.76 7.61
C GLY A 226 4.65 10.54 6.42
N LEU A 227 4.12 10.42 5.20
CA LEU A 227 4.92 10.44 3.98
C LEU A 227 5.30 11.89 3.67
N ILE A 228 6.59 12.12 3.40
CA ILE A 228 7.12 13.43 3.04
C ILE A 228 8.04 13.26 1.83
N THR A 229 7.87 14.10 0.81
CA THR A 229 8.87 14.24 -0.25
C THR A 229 9.53 15.61 -0.15
N VAL A 230 10.84 15.67 -0.37
CA VAL A 230 11.60 16.92 -0.28
C VAL A 230 12.59 16.99 -1.42
N ARG A 231 12.65 18.15 -2.09
CA ARG A 231 13.65 18.42 -3.12
C ARG A 231 15.05 18.38 -2.53
N GLU A 232 15.92 17.62 -3.18
CA GLU A 232 17.31 17.40 -2.76
C GLU A 232 18.27 17.46 -3.96
N SER A 233 19.58 17.42 -3.70
CA SER A 233 20.53 17.13 -4.79
C SER A 233 20.43 15.67 -5.20
N ALA A 234 20.91 15.33 -6.40
CA ALA A 234 20.93 13.96 -6.89
C ALA A 234 21.67 13.02 -5.91
N GLU A 235 22.82 13.46 -5.41
CA GLU A 235 23.65 12.69 -4.47
C GLU A 235 22.91 12.47 -3.14
N SER A 236 22.29 13.51 -2.59
CA SER A 236 21.52 13.41 -1.35
C SER A 236 20.31 12.51 -1.52
N ALA A 237 19.54 12.68 -2.60
CA ALA A 237 18.32 11.91 -2.88
C ALA A 237 18.63 10.41 -2.98
N GLN A 238 19.68 10.06 -3.74
CA GLN A 238 20.09 8.66 -3.93
C GLN A 238 20.79 8.06 -2.70
N ALA A 239 21.37 8.88 -1.83
CA ALA A 239 21.96 8.42 -0.59
C ALA A 239 20.86 7.84 0.33
N MET A 240 20.69 6.52 0.31
CA MET A 240 19.87 5.81 1.27
C MET A 240 20.55 5.89 2.64
N ALA A 241 19.88 6.52 3.61
CA ALA A 241 20.33 6.49 4.98
C ALA A 241 20.14 5.05 5.50
N VAL A 242 21.25 4.31 5.68
CA VAL A 242 21.21 3.02 6.39
C VAL A 242 21.12 3.35 7.88
N SER A 243 19.95 3.78 8.35
CA SER A 243 19.74 3.87 9.79
C SER A 243 19.68 2.42 10.31
N ARG A 244 20.69 2.01 11.09
CA ARG A 244 20.71 0.69 11.76
C ARG A 244 19.60 0.55 12.81
N ARG A 245 18.78 1.59 13.02
CA ARG A 245 17.89 1.72 14.18
C ARG A 245 16.40 1.56 13.91
N VAL A 246 15.87 1.75 12.70
CA VAL A 246 14.41 1.56 12.54
C VAL A 246 13.99 1.06 11.15
N GLN A 247 13.79 -0.27 11.09
CA GLN A 247 12.83 -0.90 10.18
C GLN A 247 11.43 -0.62 10.76
N VAL A 248 10.84 0.56 10.55
CA VAL A 248 9.44 0.76 10.96
C VAL A 248 8.62 -0.18 10.08
N ASP A 249 8.11 -1.25 10.66
CA ASP A 249 7.15 -2.11 9.99
C ASP A 249 5.88 -1.28 9.79
N LEU A 250 5.61 -0.91 8.53
CA LEU A 250 4.49 -0.04 8.18
C LEU A 250 3.15 -0.62 8.63
N LEU A 251 3.04 -1.94 8.67
CA LEU A 251 1.84 -2.62 9.13
C LEU A 251 1.65 -2.44 10.65
N GLN A 252 2.74 -2.51 11.42
CA GLN A 252 2.71 -2.20 12.86
C GLN A 252 2.44 -0.72 13.13
N ALA A 253 3.00 0.17 12.32
CA ALA A 253 2.78 1.61 12.43
C ALA A 253 1.33 2.04 12.13
N ALA A 254 0.58 1.20 11.40
CA ALA A 254 -0.83 1.37 11.07
C ALA A 254 -1.78 0.57 12.00
N ALA A 255 -1.25 -0.17 12.97
CA ALA A 255 -2.05 -0.98 13.89
C ALA A 255 -2.92 -0.10 14.80
N ILE A 256 -4.16 -0.53 15.03
CA ILE A 256 -5.11 0.15 15.90
C ILE A 256 -5.29 -0.67 17.16
N VAL A 257 -4.71 -0.21 18.26
CA VAL A 257 -4.89 -0.84 19.57
C VAL A 257 -6.25 -0.43 20.12
N PRO A 258 -7.20 -1.37 20.32
CA PRO A 258 -8.51 -1.02 20.84
C PRO A 258 -8.44 -0.65 22.32
N VAL A 259 -9.24 0.34 22.72
CA VAL A 259 -9.51 0.59 24.14
C VAL A 259 -10.45 -0.50 24.64
N ALA A 260 -9.97 -1.40 25.48
CA ALA A 260 -10.71 -2.57 25.90
C ALA A 260 -10.56 -2.86 27.40
N ASN A 261 -11.67 -3.19 28.06
CA ASN A 261 -11.68 -3.65 29.45
C ASN A 261 -11.50 -5.19 29.55
N ARG A 262 -11.55 -5.89 28.41
CA ARG A 262 -11.35 -7.34 28.30
C ARG A 262 -10.41 -7.60 27.14
N ARG A 263 -9.53 -8.58 27.29
CA ARG A 263 -8.65 -9.04 26.22
C ARG A 263 -9.39 -10.01 25.31
N ILE A 264 -9.08 -9.93 24.03
CA ILE A 264 -9.35 -11.01 23.07
C ILE A 264 -8.04 -11.80 23.00
N ASP A 265 -8.02 -12.98 23.59
CA ASP A 265 -6.82 -13.82 23.64
C ASP A 265 -6.76 -14.78 22.44
N GLU A 266 -7.87 -15.44 22.13
CA GLU A 266 -8.04 -16.31 20.96
C GLU A 266 -9.18 -15.78 20.06
N PRO A 267 -8.87 -15.15 18.91
CA PRO A 267 -9.87 -14.66 17.96
C PRO A 267 -10.90 -15.72 17.55
N ARG A 268 -10.49 -16.99 17.45
CA ARG A 268 -11.37 -18.10 17.06
C ARG A 268 -12.45 -18.43 18.08
N ASP A 269 -12.28 -18.02 19.34
CA ASP A 269 -13.26 -18.24 20.39
C ASP A 269 -14.37 -17.17 20.42
N VAL A 270 -14.25 -16.09 19.65
CA VAL A 270 -15.19 -14.97 19.66
C VAL A 270 -16.51 -15.36 18.98
N ARG A 271 -17.62 -15.28 19.73
CA ARG A 271 -18.99 -15.54 19.25
C ARG A 271 -19.73 -14.27 18.84
N ARG A 272 -19.50 -13.20 19.59
CA ARG A 272 -20.03 -11.88 19.30
C ARG A 272 -19.03 -10.83 19.75
N LEU A 273 -18.78 -9.85 18.89
CA LEU A 273 -17.90 -8.72 19.15
C LEU A 273 -18.66 -7.43 18.89
N ARG A 274 -18.67 -6.50 19.86
CA ARG A 274 -19.23 -5.16 19.66
C ARG A 274 -18.14 -4.11 19.83
N LEU A 275 -17.94 -3.30 18.80
CA LEU A 275 -16.90 -2.27 18.72
C LEU A 275 -17.56 -0.91 18.49
N ASP A 276 -17.16 0.10 19.25
CA ASP A 276 -17.51 1.49 19.01
C ASP A 276 -16.40 2.15 18.19
N LEU A 277 -16.73 2.58 16.98
CA LEU A 277 -15.81 3.15 15.99
C LEU A 277 -15.96 4.67 15.96
N THR A 278 -14.89 5.40 16.29
CA THR A 278 -14.92 6.87 16.35
C THR A 278 -13.68 7.48 15.68
N GLY A 279 -13.70 8.80 15.45
CA GLY A 279 -12.58 9.54 14.85
C GLY A 279 -12.57 9.60 13.32
N VAL A 280 -13.54 8.93 12.68
CA VAL A 280 -13.71 8.91 11.22
C VAL A 280 -15.20 8.99 10.86
N ASP A 281 -15.50 9.49 9.65
CA ASP A 281 -16.85 9.36 9.08
C ASP A 281 -17.06 7.93 8.56
N LEU A 282 -18.12 7.28 9.05
CA LEU A 282 -18.47 5.90 8.69
C LEU A 282 -19.37 5.80 7.46
N SER A 283 -19.93 6.92 6.98
CA SER A 283 -20.88 6.96 5.87
C SER A 283 -20.41 6.37 4.54
N PRO A 284 -19.12 6.45 4.13
CA PRO A 284 -18.68 5.90 2.85
C PRO A 284 -18.41 4.39 2.90
N PHE A 285 -18.51 3.75 4.06
CA PHE A 285 -18.15 2.35 4.26
C PHE A 285 -19.36 1.41 4.22
N GLU A 286 -19.12 0.20 3.72
CA GLU A 286 -20.08 -0.88 3.77
C GLU A 286 -19.92 -1.60 5.10
N LEU A 287 -20.65 -1.22 6.15
CA LEU A 287 -20.50 -1.83 7.48
C LEU A 287 -21.60 -2.84 7.83
N ASP A 288 -22.58 -3.05 6.95
CA ASP A 288 -23.68 -4.00 7.14
C ASP A 288 -23.58 -5.24 6.24
N GLY A 289 -24.09 -6.36 6.75
CA GLY A 289 -24.21 -7.65 6.06
C GLY A 289 -23.07 -8.62 6.38
N VAL A 290 -23.33 -9.91 6.11
CA VAL A 290 -22.37 -11.03 6.32
C VAL A 290 -21.96 -11.15 7.79
N GLY A 291 -22.95 -11.27 8.69
CA GLY A 291 -22.71 -11.37 10.14
C GLY A 291 -22.28 -10.07 10.82
N GLN A 292 -22.21 -8.96 10.08
CA GLN A 292 -21.89 -7.64 10.60
C GLN A 292 -23.09 -6.69 10.54
N THR A 293 -23.26 -5.84 11.55
CA THR A 293 -24.33 -4.83 11.59
C THR A 293 -23.83 -3.53 12.22
N LEU A 294 -24.17 -2.39 11.61
CA LEU A 294 -23.87 -1.05 12.14
C LEU A 294 -25.10 -0.45 12.83
N SER A 295 -24.91 0.09 14.04
CA SER A 295 -25.92 0.88 14.75
C SER A 295 -25.28 2.13 15.33
N GLY A 296 -25.47 3.28 14.66
CA GLY A 296 -24.76 4.52 14.98
C GLY A 296 -23.27 4.36 14.70
N THR A 297 -22.44 4.33 15.75
CA THR A 297 -21.00 4.06 15.68
C THR A 297 -20.63 2.64 16.12
N ILE A 298 -21.61 1.86 16.59
CA ILE A 298 -21.37 0.52 17.13
C ILE A 298 -21.51 -0.50 16.00
N VAL A 299 -20.42 -1.21 15.71
CA VAL A 299 -20.43 -2.38 14.85
C VAL A 299 -20.53 -3.64 15.70
N GLU A 300 -21.50 -4.48 15.41
CA GLU A 300 -21.59 -5.84 15.93
C GLU A 300 -21.13 -6.84 14.86
N ILE A 301 -20.25 -7.77 15.24
CA ILE A 301 -19.77 -8.89 14.42
C ILE A 301 -20.19 -10.18 15.11
N ARG A 302 -20.82 -11.08 14.36
CA ARG A 302 -21.17 -12.43 14.79
C ARG A 302 -20.22 -13.44 14.18
N ASP A 303 -19.94 -14.50 14.93
CA ASP A 303 -19.14 -15.63 14.47
C ASP A 303 -19.69 -16.19 13.15
N PRO A 304 -18.89 -16.18 12.08
CA PRO A 304 -19.26 -16.74 10.78
C PRO A 304 -19.72 -18.21 10.83
N GLN A 305 -19.31 -18.99 11.83
CA GLN A 305 -19.81 -20.37 12.02
C GLN A 305 -21.29 -20.45 12.36
N SER A 306 -21.87 -19.38 12.92
CA SER A 306 -23.28 -19.31 13.30
C SER A 306 -24.21 -18.84 12.17
N LEU A 307 -23.64 -18.32 11.07
CA LEU A 307 -24.41 -17.80 9.95
C LEU A 307 -25.27 -18.88 9.31
N GLN A 308 -26.48 -18.49 8.94
CA GLN A 308 -27.46 -19.35 8.30
C GLN A 308 -27.70 -18.84 6.88
N ALA A 309 -28.00 -19.75 5.95
CA ALA A 309 -28.42 -19.35 4.61
C ALA A 309 -29.68 -18.47 4.66
N GLU A 310 -29.71 -17.40 3.89
CA GLU A 310 -30.89 -16.55 3.77
C GLU A 310 -31.48 -16.71 2.37
N ARG A 311 -32.35 -15.78 1.95
CA ARG A 311 -32.78 -15.71 0.55
C ARG A 311 -31.56 -15.55 -0.35
N ALA A 312 -31.50 -16.34 -1.41
CA ALA A 312 -30.38 -16.29 -2.35
C ALA A 312 -30.17 -14.86 -2.90
N ASP A 313 -28.92 -14.45 -2.94
CA ASP A 313 -28.51 -13.16 -3.49
C ASP A 313 -28.64 -13.23 -5.03
N PRO A 314 -29.55 -12.46 -5.65
CA PRO A 314 -29.76 -12.49 -7.09
C PRO A 314 -28.52 -12.03 -7.87
N ASP A 315 -27.67 -11.20 -7.24
CA ASP A 315 -26.49 -10.60 -7.85
C ASP A 315 -25.23 -11.43 -7.60
N ALA A 316 -25.32 -12.55 -6.86
CA ALA A 316 -24.17 -13.41 -6.58
C ALA A 316 -23.43 -13.81 -7.87
N ARG A 317 -24.17 -14.11 -8.95
CA ARG A 317 -23.58 -14.51 -10.24
C ARG A 317 -22.69 -13.44 -10.89
N ASN A 318 -22.87 -12.16 -10.57
CA ASN A 318 -22.01 -11.09 -11.08
C ASN A 318 -20.57 -11.27 -10.59
N TYR A 319 -20.38 -11.87 -9.43
CA TYR A 319 -19.09 -12.18 -8.83
C TYR A 319 -18.45 -13.47 -9.37
N LEU A 320 -18.81 -13.90 -10.58
CA LEU A 320 -18.12 -14.93 -11.35
C LEU A 320 -17.23 -14.34 -12.46
N ALA A 321 -17.47 -13.09 -12.86
CA ALA A 321 -16.77 -12.47 -13.97
C ALA A 321 -15.28 -12.25 -13.63
N ALA A 322 -14.42 -12.41 -14.64
CA ALA A 322 -13.02 -12.00 -14.56
C ALA A 322 -12.92 -10.46 -14.65
N GLU A 323 -11.99 -9.89 -13.90
CA GLU A 323 -11.72 -8.45 -13.85
C GLU A 323 -10.21 -8.21 -13.73
N PRO A 324 -9.69 -6.99 -13.95
CA PRO A 324 -8.25 -6.73 -13.79
C PRO A 324 -7.72 -7.26 -12.46
N PHE A 325 -6.57 -7.96 -12.51
CA PHE A 325 -5.94 -8.67 -11.39
C PHE A 325 -6.67 -9.91 -10.86
N ILE A 326 -7.92 -10.16 -11.24
CA ILE A 326 -8.68 -11.39 -10.93
C ILE A 326 -8.95 -12.14 -12.24
N GLU A 327 -7.91 -12.69 -12.84
CA GLU A 327 -7.97 -13.36 -14.15
C GLU A 327 -8.52 -14.79 -14.05
N SER A 328 -9.76 -14.93 -13.55
CA SER A 328 -10.43 -16.22 -13.34
C SER A 328 -10.75 -16.99 -14.63
N ASP A 329 -10.63 -16.35 -15.79
CA ASP A 329 -10.76 -16.94 -17.13
C ASP A 329 -9.45 -17.54 -17.66
N ALA A 330 -8.33 -17.36 -16.94
CA ALA A 330 -7.04 -17.90 -17.35
C ALA A 330 -6.99 -19.44 -17.20
N PRO A 331 -6.55 -20.20 -18.24
CA PRO A 331 -6.52 -21.66 -18.20
C PRO A 331 -5.70 -22.24 -17.04
N GLU A 332 -4.60 -21.61 -16.67
CA GLU A 332 -3.75 -22.03 -15.55
C GLU A 332 -4.42 -21.83 -14.18
N ILE A 333 -5.25 -20.79 -14.03
CA ILE A 333 -6.01 -20.55 -12.79
C ILE A 333 -7.09 -21.62 -12.64
N LEU A 334 -7.81 -21.92 -13.73
CA LEU A 334 -8.81 -22.99 -13.74
C LEU A 334 -8.18 -24.36 -13.44
N ALA A 335 -7.05 -24.68 -14.07
CA ALA A 335 -6.37 -25.95 -13.87
C ALA A 335 -5.89 -26.13 -12.41
N GLU A 336 -5.35 -25.07 -11.80
CA GLU A 336 -4.94 -25.11 -10.39
C GLU A 336 -6.14 -25.23 -9.46
N ALA A 337 -7.23 -24.51 -9.75
CA ALA A 337 -8.44 -24.53 -8.94
C ALA A 337 -9.13 -25.89 -8.95
N GLU A 338 -9.24 -26.55 -10.11
CA GLU A 338 -9.73 -27.93 -10.23
C GLU A 338 -8.85 -28.91 -9.44
N MET A 339 -7.53 -28.68 -9.41
CA MET A 339 -6.62 -29.47 -8.60
C MET A 339 -6.84 -29.26 -7.10
N ALA A 340 -7.07 -28.02 -6.66
CA ALA A 340 -7.31 -27.69 -5.26
C ALA A 340 -8.57 -28.36 -4.69
N VAL A 341 -9.62 -28.52 -5.52
CA VAL A 341 -10.92 -29.04 -5.06
C VAL A 341 -11.16 -30.51 -5.39
N ARG A 342 -10.13 -31.27 -5.79
CA ARG A 342 -10.28 -32.70 -6.10
C ARG A 342 -10.91 -33.48 -4.95
N GLY A 343 -11.88 -34.33 -5.30
CA GLY A 343 -12.64 -35.15 -4.35
C GLY A 343 -13.53 -34.33 -3.40
N ALA A 344 -13.78 -33.05 -3.68
CA ALA A 344 -14.77 -32.28 -2.93
C ALA A 344 -16.18 -32.73 -3.31
N THR A 345 -17.09 -32.80 -2.34
CA THR A 345 -18.45 -33.32 -2.53
C THR A 345 -19.53 -32.24 -2.46
N THR A 346 -19.24 -31.11 -1.82
CA THR A 346 -20.20 -30.01 -1.62
C THR A 346 -19.57 -28.66 -1.96
N VAL A 347 -20.40 -27.63 -2.19
CA VAL A 347 -19.94 -26.24 -2.39
C VAL A 347 -19.09 -25.76 -1.22
N ARG A 348 -19.51 -26.08 0.02
CA ARG A 348 -18.78 -25.76 1.24
C ARG A 348 -17.43 -26.47 1.32
N ASP A 349 -17.38 -27.75 0.97
CA ASP A 349 -16.13 -28.55 0.94
C ASP A 349 -15.16 -28.03 -0.13
N ARG A 350 -15.66 -27.62 -1.31
CA ARG A 350 -14.84 -26.95 -2.34
C ARG A 350 -14.22 -25.65 -1.81
N ALA A 351 -15.02 -24.80 -1.16
CA ALA A 351 -14.55 -23.55 -0.59
C ALA A 351 -13.53 -23.76 0.55
N GLU A 352 -13.75 -24.75 1.42
CA GLU A 352 -12.81 -25.09 2.49
C GLU A 352 -11.48 -25.58 1.93
N LYS A 353 -11.51 -26.59 1.03
CA LYS A 353 -10.30 -27.12 0.40
C LYS A 353 -9.52 -26.04 -0.32
N LEU A 354 -10.20 -25.16 -1.05
CA LEU A 354 -9.56 -24.05 -1.72
C LEU A 354 -8.88 -23.10 -0.72
N THR A 355 -9.52 -22.80 0.41
CA THR A 355 -8.95 -21.97 1.48
C THR A 355 -7.65 -22.59 2.02
N ARG A 356 -7.67 -23.88 2.34
CA ARG A 356 -6.50 -24.62 2.84
C ARG A 356 -5.40 -24.72 1.78
N TYR A 357 -5.79 -24.95 0.53
CA TYR A 357 -4.87 -25.12 -0.59
C TYR A 357 -4.10 -23.83 -0.88
N VAL A 358 -4.79 -22.69 -0.99
CA VAL A 358 -4.14 -21.39 -1.23
C VAL A 358 -3.20 -21.05 -0.08
N ASN A 359 -3.59 -21.29 1.18
CA ASN A 359 -2.70 -21.11 2.33
C ASN A 359 -1.41 -21.94 2.22
N ALA A 360 -1.51 -23.19 1.80
CA ALA A 360 -0.36 -24.08 1.67
C ALA A 360 0.49 -23.80 0.43
N LEU A 361 -0.11 -23.22 -0.62
CA LEU A 361 0.55 -22.92 -1.89
C LEU A 361 1.47 -21.70 -1.79
N LEU A 362 1.09 -20.70 -1.00
CA LEU A 362 1.78 -19.41 -0.95
C LEU A 362 2.71 -19.28 0.26
N ASP A 363 3.92 -18.80 0.01
CA ASP A 363 4.84 -18.37 1.05
C ASP A 363 4.50 -16.94 1.50
N LYS A 364 4.17 -16.77 2.78
CA LYS A 364 3.70 -15.50 3.35
C LYS A 364 4.85 -14.51 3.48
N LYS A 365 4.98 -13.61 2.50
CA LYS A 365 5.96 -12.53 2.50
C LYS A 365 5.32 -11.27 1.95
N PRO A 366 5.58 -10.10 2.55
CA PRO A 366 5.04 -8.86 2.02
C PRO A 366 5.65 -8.47 0.69
N THR A 367 4.78 -7.97 -0.16
CA THR A 367 5.03 -7.64 -1.55
C THR A 367 4.47 -6.25 -1.82
N VAL A 368 5.26 -5.39 -2.47
CA VAL A 368 4.77 -4.08 -2.95
C VAL A 368 4.41 -4.25 -4.42
N SER A 369 3.36 -5.04 -4.68
CA SER A 369 2.98 -5.46 -6.03
C SER A 369 1.55 -5.02 -6.39
N LEU A 370 1.21 -5.08 -7.67
CA LEU A 370 -0.19 -5.13 -8.10
C LEU A 370 -0.58 -6.61 -8.17
N PRO A 371 -1.43 -7.11 -7.24
CA PRO A 371 -1.64 -8.55 -7.01
C PRO A 371 -2.45 -9.20 -8.15
N SER A 372 -1.83 -9.46 -9.30
CA SER A 372 -2.44 -10.27 -10.37
C SER A 372 -2.50 -11.74 -9.98
N ALA A 373 -3.67 -12.37 -10.04
CA ALA A 373 -3.84 -13.77 -9.64
C ALA A 373 -2.90 -14.72 -10.42
N ARG A 374 -2.69 -14.46 -11.71
CA ARG A 374 -1.74 -15.24 -12.53
C ARG A 374 -0.30 -15.08 -12.06
N GLU A 375 0.09 -13.86 -11.71
CA GLU A 375 1.43 -13.58 -11.19
C GLU A 375 1.64 -14.20 -9.80
N VAL A 376 0.61 -14.16 -8.95
CA VAL A 376 0.64 -14.83 -7.64
C VAL A 376 0.76 -16.34 -7.79
N LEU A 377 0.02 -16.96 -8.71
CA LEU A 377 0.13 -18.40 -8.98
C LEU A 377 1.54 -18.78 -9.49
N ARG A 378 2.15 -17.91 -10.31
CA ARG A 378 3.50 -18.11 -10.86
C ARG A 378 4.58 -17.97 -9.79
N THR A 379 4.52 -16.92 -8.97
CA THR A 379 5.55 -16.58 -7.97
C THR A 379 5.41 -17.37 -6.68
N ARG A 380 4.17 -17.74 -6.31
CA ARG A 380 3.80 -18.43 -5.08
C ARG A 380 4.22 -17.70 -3.80
N VAL A 381 4.27 -16.37 -3.86
CA VAL A 381 4.68 -15.49 -2.76
C VAL A 381 3.69 -14.35 -2.67
N GLY A 382 3.32 -13.96 -1.45
CA GLY A 382 2.59 -12.72 -1.22
C GLY A 382 1.98 -12.59 0.17
N ASP A 383 1.28 -11.50 0.40
CA ASP A 383 0.60 -11.20 1.66
C ASP A 383 -0.92 -11.43 1.58
N CYS A 384 -1.67 -10.79 2.47
CA CYS A 384 -3.13 -10.88 2.51
C CYS A 384 -3.80 -10.54 1.18
N ASN A 385 -3.23 -9.63 0.39
CA ASN A 385 -3.77 -9.23 -0.89
C ASN A 385 -3.60 -10.35 -1.92
N GLU A 386 -2.39 -10.90 -2.07
CA GLU A 386 -2.11 -11.98 -3.00
C GLU A 386 -2.87 -13.27 -2.67
N HIS A 387 -2.97 -13.65 -1.38
CA HIS A 387 -3.77 -14.80 -0.96
C HIS A 387 -5.26 -14.62 -1.31
N THR A 388 -5.79 -13.42 -1.07
CA THR A 388 -7.18 -13.10 -1.33
C THR A 388 -7.49 -13.08 -2.81
N VAL A 389 -6.67 -12.41 -3.62
CA VAL A 389 -6.89 -12.31 -5.07
C VAL A 389 -6.76 -13.69 -5.74
N LEU A 390 -5.75 -14.49 -5.37
CA LEU A 390 -5.60 -15.84 -5.91
C LEU A 390 -6.80 -16.73 -5.54
N PHE A 391 -7.23 -16.69 -4.27
CA PHE A 391 -8.42 -17.44 -3.85
C PHE A 391 -9.65 -17.02 -4.66
N VAL A 392 -9.92 -15.73 -4.78
CA VAL A 392 -11.10 -15.23 -5.50
C VAL A 392 -11.05 -15.64 -6.98
N ALA A 393 -9.90 -15.52 -7.63
CA ALA A 393 -9.74 -15.93 -9.02
C ALA A 393 -9.97 -17.44 -9.22
N MET A 394 -9.36 -18.28 -8.36
CA MET A 394 -9.54 -19.73 -8.40
C MET A 394 -10.99 -20.13 -8.11
N ALA A 395 -11.62 -19.50 -7.12
CA ALA A 395 -13.02 -19.76 -6.75
C ALA A 395 -13.96 -19.42 -7.91
N ARG A 396 -13.80 -18.25 -8.52
CA ARG A 396 -14.58 -17.82 -9.70
C ARG A 396 -14.40 -18.77 -10.89
N ALA A 397 -13.16 -19.22 -11.14
CA ALA A 397 -12.85 -20.14 -12.23
C ALA A 397 -13.64 -21.46 -12.15
N ILE A 398 -13.89 -21.95 -10.92
CA ILE A 398 -14.63 -23.20 -10.68
C ILE A 398 -16.12 -22.98 -10.38
N GLY A 399 -16.64 -21.78 -10.65
CA GLY A 399 -18.05 -21.44 -10.52
C GLY A 399 -18.52 -21.08 -9.11
N LEU A 400 -17.62 -20.71 -8.20
CA LEU A 400 -17.95 -20.21 -6.86
C LEU A 400 -17.92 -18.68 -6.86
N PRO A 401 -19.08 -17.99 -6.79
CA PRO A 401 -19.08 -16.54 -6.77
C PRO A 401 -18.35 -16.03 -5.53
N SER A 402 -17.38 -15.14 -5.75
CA SER A 402 -16.45 -14.71 -4.70
C SER A 402 -16.06 -13.24 -4.88
N ARG A 403 -15.92 -12.54 -3.76
CA ARG A 403 -15.54 -11.12 -3.74
C ARG A 403 -14.54 -10.82 -2.63
N ILE A 404 -13.82 -9.72 -2.79
CA ILE A 404 -12.83 -9.26 -1.82
C ILE A 404 -13.53 -8.42 -0.76
N ALA A 405 -13.31 -8.74 0.50
CA ALA A 405 -13.61 -7.90 1.64
C ALA A 405 -12.32 -7.27 2.16
N VAL A 406 -12.41 -6.00 2.56
CA VAL A 406 -11.28 -5.22 3.05
C VAL A 406 -11.68 -4.58 4.38
N GLY A 407 -10.79 -4.67 5.35
CA GLY A 407 -11.03 -4.09 6.67
C GLY A 407 -9.90 -4.37 7.63
N LEU A 408 -10.25 -4.79 8.84
CA LEU A 408 -9.32 -5.02 9.93
C LEU A 408 -9.50 -6.42 10.54
N VAL A 409 -8.40 -7.03 10.94
CA VAL A 409 -8.40 -8.27 11.74
C VAL A 409 -7.65 -8.08 13.04
N TYR A 410 -8.12 -8.72 14.10
CA TYR A 410 -7.46 -8.65 15.40
C TYR A 410 -6.35 -9.68 15.51
N ILE A 411 -5.11 -9.22 15.66
CA ILE A 411 -3.93 -10.07 15.81
C ILE A 411 -3.13 -9.52 16.99
N HIS A 412 -2.75 -10.37 17.94
CA HIS A 412 -1.82 -10.02 19.03
C HIS A 412 -2.09 -8.68 19.75
N GLY A 413 -3.36 -8.35 20.03
CA GLY A 413 -3.70 -7.16 20.81
C GLY A 413 -4.09 -5.92 20.01
N ALA A 414 -4.01 -5.95 18.68
CA ALA A 414 -4.35 -4.81 17.83
C ALA A 414 -5.10 -5.23 16.56
N PHE A 415 -5.83 -4.28 15.98
CA PHE A 415 -6.45 -4.42 14.67
C PHE A 415 -5.50 -3.97 13.57
N TYR A 416 -5.30 -4.83 12.58
CA TYR A 416 -4.42 -4.58 11.43
C TYR A 416 -5.22 -4.57 10.15
N TYR A 417 -4.79 -3.75 9.19
CA TYR A 417 -5.29 -3.83 7.82
C TYR A 417 -5.21 -5.27 7.30
N HIS A 418 -6.29 -5.71 6.65
CA HIS A 418 -6.36 -7.02 6.05
C HIS A 418 -7.37 -7.06 4.90
N ALA A 419 -7.10 -7.95 3.95
CA ALA A 419 -8.02 -8.34 2.89
C ALA A 419 -8.30 -9.84 3.00
N TRP A 420 -9.55 -10.23 2.76
CA TRP A 420 -9.96 -11.63 2.78
C TRP A 420 -11.12 -11.90 1.79
N PRO A 421 -11.32 -13.14 1.33
CA PRO A 421 -12.46 -13.49 0.50
C PRO A 421 -13.79 -13.61 1.27
N GLU A 422 -14.87 -13.15 0.66
CA GLU A 422 -16.24 -13.62 0.92
C GLU A 422 -16.64 -14.53 -0.26
N VAL A 423 -17.02 -15.79 0.03
CA VAL A 423 -17.45 -16.78 -0.96
C VAL A 423 -18.94 -17.08 -0.79
N TYR A 424 -19.69 -17.12 -1.89
CA TYR A 424 -21.10 -17.44 -1.88
C TYR A 424 -21.30 -18.96 -1.89
N LEU A 425 -21.96 -19.47 -0.84
CA LEU A 425 -22.37 -20.86 -0.72
C LEU A 425 -23.86 -20.97 -1.11
N ASP A 426 -24.11 -21.54 -2.29
CA ASP A 426 -25.45 -21.93 -2.70
C ASP A 426 -25.85 -23.23 -1.96
N GLU A 427 -26.89 -23.15 -1.13
CA GLU A 427 -27.42 -24.29 -0.37
C GLU A 427 -28.64 -24.92 -1.06
N GLY A 428 -29.00 -24.46 -2.26
CA GLY A 428 -30.18 -24.88 -2.98
C GLY A 428 -31.46 -24.28 -2.43
N SER A 429 -32.61 -24.69 -2.98
CA SER A 429 -33.95 -24.23 -2.55
C SER A 429 -34.09 -22.70 -2.45
N SER A 430 -33.47 -21.95 -3.36
CA SER A 430 -33.44 -20.48 -3.38
C SER A 430 -32.82 -19.83 -2.12
N ARG A 431 -31.94 -20.57 -1.42
CA ARG A 431 -31.18 -20.08 -0.26
C ARG A 431 -29.68 -20.12 -0.51
N GLY A 432 -28.97 -19.20 0.12
CA GLY A 432 -27.51 -19.21 0.15
C GLY A 432 -26.98 -18.23 1.18
N LEU A 433 -25.66 -18.26 1.38
CA LEU A 433 -24.98 -17.31 2.24
C LEU A 433 -23.65 -16.87 1.64
N TRP A 434 -23.28 -15.63 1.90
CA TRP A 434 -21.90 -15.19 1.81
C TRP A 434 -21.16 -15.63 3.07
N LEU A 435 -20.09 -16.40 2.92
CA LEU A 435 -19.24 -16.86 4.01
C LEU A 435 -17.87 -16.18 3.91
N PRO A 436 -17.42 -15.43 4.93
CA PRO A 436 -16.06 -14.93 4.96
C PRO A 436 -15.11 -16.10 5.27
N VAL A 437 -14.01 -16.17 4.53
CA VAL A 437 -12.94 -17.16 4.69
C VAL A 437 -11.61 -16.43 4.66
N ASP A 438 -10.56 -16.99 5.24
CA ASP A 438 -9.23 -16.35 5.22
C ASP A 438 -8.13 -17.35 4.86
N PRO A 439 -7.69 -17.40 3.59
CA PRO A 439 -6.56 -18.23 3.18
C PRO A 439 -5.21 -17.74 3.73
N THR A 440 -5.08 -16.49 4.18
CA THR A 440 -3.84 -15.95 4.76
C THR A 440 -3.62 -16.46 6.18
N LEU A 441 -4.69 -16.55 6.96
CA LEU A 441 -4.68 -17.05 8.34
C LEU A 441 -5.12 -18.52 8.45
N ASN A 442 -5.33 -19.18 7.30
CA ASN A 442 -5.82 -20.55 7.23
C ASN A 442 -7.12 -20.74 8.04
N GLN A 443 -8.17 -19.97 7.72
CA GLN A 443 -9.43 -19.96 8.45
C GLN A 443 -10.62 -20.27 7.55
N PHE A 444 -11.35 -21.33 7.88
CA PHE A 444 -12.62 -21.66 7.26
C PHE A 444 -13.65 -22.03 8.34
N PRO A 445 -14.70 -21.21 8.56
CA PRO A 445 -14.79 -19.82 8.11
C PRO A 445 -13.76 -18.92 8.82
N ALA A 446 -13.69 -17.66 8.41
CA ALA A 446 -12.97 -16.61 9.14
C ALA A 446 -13.50 -16.48 10.58
N ASP A 447 -12.68 -15.96 11.50
CA ASP A 447 -13.05 -15.79 12.91
C ASP A 447 -13.93 -14.54 13.18
N GLY A 448 -14.50 -14.46 14.38
CA GLY A 448 -15.40 -13.40 14.82
C GLY A 448 -14.75 -12.03 15.07
N THR A 449 -13.51 -11.82 14.63
CA THR A 449 -12.78 -10.55 14.77
C THR A 449 -12.51 -9.81 13.46
N HIS A 450 -12.97 -10.36 12.33
CA HIS A 450 -12.87 -9.74 11.02
C HIS A 450 -13.87 -8.58 10.88
N LEU A 451 -13.39 -7.34 11.07
CA LEU A 451 -14.15 -6.11 10.92
C LEU A 451 -14.05 -5.59 9.47
N ARG A 452 -15.10 -5.79 8.68
CA ARG A 452 -15.16 -5.36 7.28
C ARG A 452 -15.51 -3.88 7.18
N PHE A 453 -14.81 -3.13 6.32
CA PHE A 453 -15.14 -1.73 5.99
C PHE A 453 -15.71 -1.59 4.58
N THR A 454 -15.24 -2.38 3.62
CA THR A 454 -15.68 -2.28 2.23
C THR A 454 -15.52 -3.60 1.51
N ARG A 455 -16.12 -3.71 0.33
CA ARG A 455 -15.92 -4.82 -0.61
C ARG A 455 -15.46 -4.29 -1.95
N GLY A 456 -14.68 -5.10 -2.67
CA GLY A 456 -14.10 -4.79 -3.97
C GLY A 456 -12.58 -4.93 -3.99
N GLY A 457 -12.00 -4.80 -5.17
CA GLY A 457 -10.57 -4.99 -5.41
C GLY A 457 -9.71 -3.83 -4.91
N LEU A 458 -8.52 -3.68 -5.51
CA LEU A 458 -7.55 -2.62 -5.20
C LEU A 458 -8.20 -1.23 -5.18
N GLU A 459 -9.22 -1.01 -6.01
CA GLU A 459 -9.91 0.25 -6.11
C GLU A 459 -10.59 0.65 -4.79
N LYS A 460 -11.18 -0.33 -4.08
CA LYS A 460 -11.88 -0.10 -2.81
C LYS A 460 -10.94 -0.12 -1.61
N GLN A 461 -9.79 -0.79 -1.72
CA GLN A 461 -8.76 -0.82 -0.66
C GLN A 461 -8.24 0.58 -0.30
N ALA A 462 -8.15 1.49 -1.27
CA ALA A 462 -7.73 2.88 -1.02
C ALA A 462 -8.61 3.63 0.00
N LEU A 463 -9.88 3.21 0.18
CA LEU A 463 -10.79 3.81 1.18
C LEU A 463 -10.34 3.55 2.63
N ILE A 464 -9.43 2.60 2.85
CA ILE A 464 -8.90 2.32 4.18
C ILE A 464 -7.79 3.30 4.58
N LEU A 465 -7.09 3.90 3.61
CA LEU A 465 -5.95 4.76 3.90
C LEU A 465 -6.28 5.91 4.87
N PRO A 466 -7.44 6.62 4.74
CA PRO A 466 -7.81 7.67 5.67
C PRO A 466 -8.08 7.19 7.11
N LEU A 467 -8.30 5.89 7.34
CA LEU A 467 -8.52 5.32 8.67
C LEU A 467 -7.23 5.25 9.50
N ILE A 468 -6.08 5.22 8.83
CA ILE A 468 -4.77 5.05 9.47
C ILE A 468 -4.45 6.30 10.31
N GLY A 469 -4.30 6.10 11.62
CA GLY A 469 -3.99 7.17 12.57
C GLY A 469 -5.18 8.02 13.03
N THR A 470 -6.37 7.83 12.45
CA THR A 470 -7.58 8.60 12.79
C THR A 470 -8.64 7.75 13.48
N LEU A 471 -8.83 6.50 13.01
CA LEU A 471 -9.81 5.57 13.56
C LEU A 471 -9.43 5.16 14.99
N LYS A 472 -10.40 5.25 15.88
CA LYS A 472 -10.34 4.79 17.27
C LYS A 472 -11.37 3.68 17.46
N ILE A 473 -10.92 2.59 18.06
CA ILE A 473 -11.76 1.42 18.35
C ILE A 473 -11.88 1.27 19.87
N ARG A 474 -13.10 1.12 20.37
CA ARG A 474 -13.37 0.72 21.75
C ARG A 474 -14.14 -0.59 21.78
N LEU A 475 -13.66 -1.57 22.55
CA LEU A 475 -14.41 -2.80 22.81
C LEU A 475 -15.57 -2.48 23.76
N VAL A 476 -16.80 -2.66 23.27
CA VAL A 476 -18.04 -2.43 24.03
C VAL A 476 -18.49 -3.71 24.71
N ASP A 477 -18.52 -4.82 23.97
CA ASP A 477 -18.99 -6.12 24.46
C ASP A 477 -18.26 -7.26 23.75
N LEU A 478 -18.09 -8.38 24.46
CA LEU A 478 -17.37 -9.56 23.99
C LEU A 478 -18.01 -10.83 24.54
N GLU A 479 -18.58 -11.62 23.64
CA GLU A 479 -19.09 -12.97 23.92
C GLU A 479 -18.10 -13.99 23.38
N LEU A 480 -17.65 -14.90 24.24
CA LEU A 480 -16.71 -15.97 23.89
C LEU A 480 -17.41 -17.32 23.93
N ALA A 481 -16.82 -18.32 23.28
CA ALA A 481 -17.24 -19.70 23.38
C ALA A 481 -17.24 -20.16 24.86
N PRO A 482 -18.17 -21.05 25.29
CA PRO A 482 -18.31 -21.44 26.70
C PRO A 482 -17.05 -22.00 27.37
N ASN A 483 -16.10 -22.53 26.59
CA ASN A 483 -14.85 -23.13 27.07
C ASN A 483 -13.60 -22.32 26.69
N ALA A 484 -13.78 -21.05 26.29
CA ALA A 484 -12.66 -20.18 25.97
C ALA A 484 -11.79 -19.99 27.23
N THR A 485 -10.51 -20.33 27.13
CA THR A 485 -9.59 -20.23 28.26
C THR A 485 -8.82 -18.91 28.16
N PRO A 486 -9.04 -17.94 29.07
CA PRO A 486 -8.30 -16.68 29.03
C PRO A 486 -6.81 -16.91 29.29
N ILE A 487 -5.96 -16.26 28.50
CA ILE A 487 -4.51 -16.32 28.69
C ILE A 487 -4.15 -15.31 29.78
N LEU A 488 -3.97 -15.81 31.00
CA LEU A 488 -3.69 -14.98 32.18
C LEU A 488 -2.27 -14.36 32.19
N VAL A 489 -1.37 -14.79 31.32
CA VAL A 489 0.02 -14.30 31.25
C VAL A 489 0.48 -14.11 29.80
N GLY A 490 0.75 -12.86 29.40
CA GLY A 490 1.33 -12.50 28.11
C GLY A 490 1.79 -11.04 28.08
N ARG A 491 2.92 -10.77 27.40
CA ARG A 491 3.61 -9.46 27.32
C ARG A 491 2.64 -8.29 27.16
N GLU A 492 2.85 -7.24 27.95
CA GLU A 492 2.18 -5.95 27.76
C GLU A 492 2.41 -5.44 26.32
N PRO A 493 1.40 -4.84 25.67
CA PRO A 493 1.58 -4.14 24.41
C PRO A 493 2.69 -3.09 24.55
N VAL A 494 3.59 -3.02 23.59
CA VAL A 494 4.62 -1.99 23.56
C VAL A 494 3.93 -0.65 23.32
N ASP A 495 4.00 0.25 24.30
CA ASP A 495 3.58 1.64 24.15
C ASP A 495 4.49 2.33 23.13
N LEU A 496 3.93 2.66 21.96
CA LEU A 496 4.70 3.30 20.88
C LEU A 496 4.84 4.81 21.07
N GLY A 497 4.12 5.44 22.01
CA GLY A 497 4.19 6.87 22.35
C GLY A 497 3.95 7.85 21.17
N PRO A 498 3.54 9.10 21.44
CA PRO A 498 3.59 10.17 20.45
C PRO A 498 5.03 10.68 20.34
N LEU A 499 5.79 10.19 19.36
CA LEU A 499 7.13 10.68 19.07
C LEU A 499 7.05 12.06 18.41
N ALA A 500 7.42 13.12 19.15
CA ALA A 500 7.71 14.42 18.56
C ALA A 500 8.96 14.28 17.66
N ILE A 501 8.81 14.57 16.37
CA ILE A 501 9.87 14.37 15.36
C ILE A 501 10.66 15.68 15.17
N PRO A 502 11.95 15.74 15.55
CA PRO A 502 12.81 16.85 15.13
C PRO A 502 13.26 16.66 13.68
N ILE A 503 13.16 17.74 12.90
CA ILE A 503 13.63 17.81 11.51
C ILE A 503 15.17 17.77 11.50
N PRO A 504 15.83 16.99 10.61
CA PRO A 504 17.28 17.02 10.49
C PRO A 504 17.75 18.38 9.97
N GLY A 505 18.45 19.14 10.81
CA GLY A 505 19.23 20.30 10.37
C GLY A 505 20.54 19.83 9.73
N ARG A 506 20.96 20.47 8.63
CA ARG A 506 22.30 20.26 8.06
C ARG A 506 23.34 20.59 9.14
N ALA A 507 24.17 19.61 9.52
CA ALA A 507 25.39 19.89 10.26
C ALA A 507 26.30 20.73 9.35
N ALA A 508 26.41 22.02 9.66
CA ALA A 508 27.43 22.86 9.05
C ALA A 508 28.80 22.35 9.52
N SER A 509 29.57 21.75 8.62
CA SER A 509 30.99 21.52 8.83
C SER A 509 31.69 22.88 8.87
N CYS A 510 31.81 23.47 10.04
CA CYS A 510 32.72 24.59 10.23
C CYS A 510 34.15 24.05 10.26
N CYS A 511 34.87 24.24 9.16
CA CYS A 511 36.32 24.23 9.16
C CYS A 511 36.82 25.30 10.14
N VAL A 512 37.47 24.87 11.22
CA VAL A 512 38.30 25.74 12.06
C VAL A 512 39.75 25.40 11.76
N CYS A 513 40.44 26.33 11.10
CA CYS A 513 41.89 26.40 11.09
C CYS A 513 42.40 26.62 12.52
N GLY A 514 43.41 25.86 12.94
CA GLY A 514 44.13 26.06 14.19
C GLY A 514 45.48 25.37 14.12
N ALA A 515 46.53 26.16 14.28
CA ALA A 515 47.91 25.88 13.90
C ALA A 515 48.63 24.84 14.76
N ASP A 516 49.64 24.23 14.13
CA ASP A 516 50.66 23.36 14.72
C ASP A 516 51.38 24.00 15.91
N ALA A 517 51.54 23.22 16.98
CA ALA A 517 52.63 23.37 17.92
C ALA A 517 53.17 21.97 18.27
N ALA A 518 54.33 21.65 17.69
CA ALA A 518 55.14 20.49 18.02
C ALA A 518 55.81 20.66 19.40
N GLY A 519 55.97 19.56 20.14
CA GLY A 519 56.79 19.55 21.36
C GLY A 519 56.67 18.25 22.14
N ALA A 520 57.61 17.33 21.87
CA ALA A 520 57.66 15.98 22.40
C ALA A 520 58.22 15.87 23.83
N ALA A 521 57.92 14.70 24.43
CA ALA A 521 58.80 13.85 25.23
C ALA A 521 58.84 13.98 26.77
N ASP A 522 58.42 12.85 27.37
CA ASP A 522 59.08 12.06 28.43
C ASP A 522 59.05 12.46 29.93
N ARG A 523 58.25 11.65 30.66
CA ARG A 523 58.64 10.77 31.81
C ARG A 523 58.76 11.36 33.25
N PRO A 524 58.69 10.51 34.31
CA PRO A 524 57.55 10.47 35.26
C PRO A 524 57.99 10.62 36.74
N PHE A 525 57.21 10.06 37.69
CA PHE A 525 57.26 10.13 39.18
C PHE A 525 56.30 11.21 39.75
N GLY A 526 55.45 10.98 40.75
CA GLY A 526 55.13 9.86 41.62
C GLY A 526 54.21 10.35 42.75
N LEU A 527 53.44 9.44 43.34
CA LEU A 527 52.89 9.47 44.71
C LEU A 527 51.85 10.55 45.13
N THR A 528 50.59 10.10 45.18
CA THR A 528 49.63 10.16 46.33
C THR A 528 49.12 11.52 46.86
N PRO A 529 48.04 11.55 47.70
CA PRO A 529 46.75 12.15 47.34
C PRO A 529 46.42 13.38 48.23
N VAL A 530 45.21 13.94 48.11
CA VAL A 530 44.30 14.32 49.24
C VAL A 530 43.22 15.32 48.80
N ARG A 531 41.97 14.91 49.06
CA ARG A 531 40.73 15.60 49.46
C ARG A 531 40.37 17.00 48.96
N GLY A 532 39.11 17.08 48.51
CA GLY A 532 38.10 18.09 48.91
C GLY A 532 38.17 19.37 48.11
N ARG A 533 37.07 19.95 47.63
CA ARG A 533 35.64 19.82 47.94
C ARG A 533 34.84 19.93 46.66
#